data_AF-A0A916QMU7-F1
#
_entry.id   AF-A0A916QMU7-F1
#
_cell.length_a   1.000
_cell.length_b   1.000
_cell.length_c   1.000
_cell.angle_alpha   90.00
_cell.angle_beta   90.00
_cell.angle_gamma   90.00
#
_symmetry.space_group_name_H-M   'P 1'
#
loop_
_entity.id
_entity.type
_entity.pdbx_description
1 polymer ?
#
loop_
_entity_poly.entity_id
_entity_poly.type
_entity_poly.pdbx_seq_one_letter_code
_entity_poly.pdbx_strand_id
1 'polypeptide(L)'
;MPDEVQVIEELRDKVVASYNFTPDKFDFRQPNKLLSQALVKNNIYYLDIVEEFVAAGTQTPLYKPNDIHWNIAGNRLAAEVIDKYLSGEFFQ
;
A
#
# COMPACT_ATOMS: atom_id res chain seq x y z
N MET A 1 -2.43 5.74 -2.63
CA MET A 1 -2.98 4.37 -2.71
C MET A 1 -1.83 3.40 -2.80
N PRO A 2 -1.88 2.22 -2.14
CA PRO A 2 -0.88 1.17 -2.28
C PRO A 2 -0.55 0.80 -3.72
N ASP A 3 0.73 0.86 -4.09
CA ASP A 3 1.25 0.46 -5.39
C ASP A 3 1.69 -1.02 -5.40
N GLU A 4 1.67 -1.66 -6.58
CA GLU A 4 2.03 -3.08 -6.74
C GLU A 4 3.43 -3.41 -6.23
N VAL A 5 4.42 -2.51 -6.40
CA VAL A 5 5.78 -2.75 -5.91
C VAL A 5 5.83 -2.74 -4.37
N GLN A 6 4.89 -2.07 -3.72
CA GLN A 6 4.83 -2.03 -2.26
C GLN A 6 4.22 -3.30 -1.67
N VAL A 7 3.45 -4.03 -2.49
CA VAL A 7 2.62 -5.17 -2.05
C VAL A 7 3.21 -6.49 -2.51
N ILE A 8 3.61 -6.60 -3.77
CA ILE A 8 4.04 -7.85 -4.41
C ILE A 8 5.55 -8.04 -4.24
N GLU A 9 5.94 -9.09 -3.50
CA GLU A 9 7.35 -9.39 -3.21
C GLU A 9 8.13 -9.75 -4.47
N GLU A 10 7.57 -10.58 -5.33
CA GLU A 10 8.23 -11.00 -6.57
C GLU A 10 8.48 -9.82 -7.52
N LEU A 11 7.64 -8.77 -7.45
CA LEU A 11 7.85 -7.56 -8.21
C LEU A 11 8.96 -6.70 -7.60
N ARG A 12 9.03 -6.58 -6.26
CA ARG A 12 10.15 -5.93 -5.57
C ARG A 12 11.48 -6.55 -5.96
N ASP A 13 11.57 -7.87 -5.91
CA ASP A 13 12.81 -8.59 -6.19
C ASP A 13 13.28 -8.34 -7.62
N LYS A 14 12.35 -8.34 -8.59
CA LYS A 14 12.65 -7.98 -9.99
C LYS A 14 13.15 -6.55 -10.14
N VAL A 15 12.52 -5.60 -9.44
CA VAL A 15 12.94 -4.20 -9.45
C VAL A 15 14.34 -4.06 -8.86
N VAL A 16 14.61 -4.61 -7.66
CA VAL A 16 15.94 -4.55 -7.02
C VAL A 16 17.01 -5.15 -7.94
N ALA A 17 16.75 -6.32 -8.51
CA ALA A 17 17.69 -6.99 -9.42
C ALA A 17 17.98 -6.14 -10.67
N SER A 18 17.00 -5.40 -11.19
CA SER A 18 17.19 -4.56 -12.39
C SER A 18 18.13 -3.37 -12.18
N TYR A 19 18.31 -2.90 -10.95
CA TYR A 19 19.13 -1.74 -10.62
C TYR A 19 20.54 -2.09 -10.10
N ASN A 20 20.94 -3.38 -10.06
CA ASN A 20 22.22 -3.84 -9.50
C ASN A 20 22.52 -3.32 -8.07
N PHE A 21 21.48 -3.00 -7.31
CA PHE A 21 21.62 -2.58 -5.91
C PHE A 21 21.26 -3.72 -4.97
N THR A 22 21.73 -3.61 -3.73
CA THR A 22 21.34 -4.53 -2.66
C THR A 22 19.95 -4.15 -2.12
N PRO A 23 19.12 -5.12 -1.69
CA PRO A 23 17.75 -4.86 -1.25
C PRO A 23 17.62 -3.80 -0.14
N ASP A 24 18.62 -3.70 0.74
CA ASP A 24 18.70 -2.72 1.83
C ASP A 24 18.81 -1.26 1.37
N LYS A 25 19.05 -1.01 0.08
CA LYS A 25 19.05 0.33 -0.52
C LYS A 25 17.66 0.82 -0.90
N PHE A 26 16.66 -0.05 -0.93
CA PHE A 26 15.30 0.31 -1.30
C PHE A 26 14.38 0.31 -0.07
N ASP A 27 13.82 1.49 0.22
CA ASP A 27 12.67 1.61 1.10
C ASP A 27 11.43 1.90 0.25
N PHE A 28 10.71 0.84 -0.12
CA PHE A 28 9.47 0.94 -0.90
C PHE A 28 8.34 1.64 -0.14
N ARG A 29 8.51 1.90 1.17
CA ARG A 29 7.57 2.69 1.99
C ARG A 29 8.00 4.14 2.17
N GLN A 30 9.16 4.53 1.63
CA GLN A 30 9.64 5.91 1.72
C GLN A 30 8.62 6.95 1.23
N PRO A 31 7.90 6.75 0.10
CA PRO A 31 6.87 7.69 -0.32
C PRO A 31 5.75 7.87 0.73
N ASN A 32 5.28 6.77 1.34
CA ASN A 32 4.28 6.81 2.40
C ASN A 32 4.79 7.56 3.63
N LYS A 33 6.04 7.29 4.05
CA LYS A 33 6.68 7.96 5.20
C LYS A 33 6.78 9.47 5.00
N LEU A 34 7.20 9.91 3.81
CA LEU A 34 7.29 11.33 3.51
C LEU A 34 5.92 12.01 3.50
N LEU A 35 4.92 11.34 2.90
CA LEU A 35 3.56 11.85 2.85
C LEU A 35 2.94 11.91 4.26
N SER A 36 3.06 10.85 5.05
CA SER A 36 2.51 10.79 6.41
C SER A 36 3.14 11.85 7.33
N GLN A 37 4.45 12.05 7.25
CA GLN A 37 5.14 13.12 7.98
C GLN A 37 4.59 14.51 7.61
N ALA A 38 4.36 14.76 6.31
CA ALA A 38 3.79 16.02 5.86
C ALA A 38 2.34 16.21 6.34
N LEU A 39 1.51 15.16 6.29
CA LEU A 39 0.12 15.21 6.74
C LEU A 39 0.02 15.44 8.26
N VAL A 40 0.84 14.71 9.05
CA VAL A 40 0.95 14.91 10.51
C VAL A 40 1.37 16.35 10.84
N LYS A 41 2.40 16.87 10.16
CA LYS A 41 2.88 18.24 10.38
C LYS A 41 1.79 19.30 10.13
N ASN A 42 0.86 19.03 9.23
CA ASN A 42 -0.24 19.92 8.88
C ASN A 42 -1.56 19.59 9.61
N ASN A 43 -1.54 18.67 10.59
CA ASN A 43 -2.75 18.20 11.30
C ASN A 43 -3.85 17.68 10.35
N ILE A 44 -3.45 17.03 9.26
CA ILE A 44 -4.37 16.41 8.31
C ILE A 44 -4.53 14.93 8.68
N TYR A 45 -5.75 14.53 8.98
CA TYR A 45 -6.10 13.12 9.21
C TYR A 45 -5.88 12.30 7.95
N TYR A 46 -5.33 11.10 8.11
CA TYR A 46 -5.05 10.19 7.01
C TYR A 46 -5.12 8.74 7.48
N LEU A 47 -5.36 7.86 6.51
CA LEU A 47 -5.36 6.41 6.68
C LEU A 47 -4.37 5.83 5.66
N ASP A 48 -3.30 5.20 6.15
CA ASP A 48 -2.38 4.43 5.32
C ASP A 48 -2.80 2.96 5.35
N ILE A 49 -3.18 2.41 4.19
CA ILE A 49 -3.74 1.06 4.06
C ILE A 49 -2.74 0.05 3.44
N VAL A 50 -1.46 0.41 3.32
CA VAL A 50 -0.50 -0.46 2.61
C VAL A 50 -0.24 -1.77 3.37
N GLU A 51 -0.25 -1.79 4.70
CA GLU A 51 -0.03 -3.04 5.45
C GLU A 51 -1.17 -4.03 5.25
N GLU A 52 -2.41 -3.55 5.17
CA GLU A 52 -3.59 -4.36 4.89
C GLU A 52 -3.48 -5.00 3.49
N PHE A 53 -2.99 -4.23 2.51
CA PHE A 53 -2.74 -4.73 1.17
C PHE A 53 -1.60 -5.76 1.12
N VAL A 54 -0.49 -5.53 1.85
CA VAL A 54 0.60 -6.51 1.96
C VAL A 54 0.08 -7.81 2.57
N ALA A 55 -0.64 -7.74 3.68
CA ALA A 55 -1.15 -8.92 4.37
C ALA A 55 -2.11 -9.73 3.49
N ALA A 56 -3.11 -9.08 2.89
CA ALA A 56 -4.09 -9.75 2.02
C ALA A 56 -3.48 -10.22 0.69
N GLY A 57 -2.52 -9.47 0.15
CA GLY A 57 -1.84 -9.77 -1.12
C GLY A 57 -1.09 -11.10 -1.12
N THR A 58 -0.68 -11.61 0.05
CA THR A 58 -0.05 -12.93 0.18
C THR A 58 -0.98 -14.10 -0.15
N GLN A 59 -2.30 -13.90 -0.04
CA GLN A 59 -3.31 -14.94 -0.21
C GLN A 59 -4.18 -14.72 -1.44
N THR A 60 -4.44 -13.45 -1.78
CA THR A 60 -5.34 -13.07 -2.88
C THR A 60 -4.68 -12.00 -3.74
N PRO A 61 -4.56 -12.19 -5.07
CA PRO A 61 -4.11 -11.14 -5.96
C PRO A 61 -5.02 -9.91 -5.87
N LEU A 62 -4.45 -8.73 -5.61
CA LEU A 62 -5.20 -7.47 -5.45
C LEU A 62 -5.11 -6.54 -6.66
N TYR A 63 -4.21 -6.83 -7.59
CA TYR A 63 -3.92 -6.03 -8.77
C TYR A 63 -4.37 -6.75 -10.04
N LYS A 64 -4.59 -5.98 -11.10
CA LYS A 64 -4.76 -6.53 -12.44
C LYS A 64 -3.38 -6.93 -12.98
N PRO A 65 -3.25 -8.00 -13.77
CA PRO A 65 -1.96 -8.39 -14.33
C PRO A 65 -1.36 -7.27 -15.21
N ASN A 66 -0.12 -6.85 -14.91
CA ASN A 66 0.61 -5.79 -15.60
C ASN A 66 -0.12 -4.43 -15.62
N ASP A 67 -0.91 -4.13 -14.59
CA ASP A 67 -1.68 -2.91 -14.47
C ASP A 67 -1.67 -2.45 -13.01
N ILE A 68 -1.25 -1.21 -12.79
CA ILE A 68 -1.14 -0.56 -11.48
C ILE A 68 -2.50 -0.44 -10.76
N HIS A 69 -3.61 -0.56 -11.50
CA HIS A 69 -4.94 -0.49 -10.92
C HIS A 69 -5.30 -1.78 -10.18
N TRP A 70 -5.95 -1.60 -9.03
CA TRP A 70 -6.54 -2.69 -8.28
C TRP A 70 -7.59 -3.45 -9.09
N ASN A 71 -7.66 -4.75 -8.85
CA ASN A 71 -8.76 -5.58 -9.33
C ASN A 71 -9.98 -5.47 -8.39
N ILE A 72 -11.00 -6.30 -8.59
CA ILE A 72 -12.21 -6.28 -7.75
C ILE A 72 -11.89 -6.59 -6.28
N ALA A 73 -10.97 -7.52 -6.01
CA ALA A 73 -10.58 -7.88 -4.65
C ALA A 73 -9.82 -6.74 -3.96
N GLY A 74 -8.90 -6.08 -4.66
CA GLY A 74 -8.18 -4.90 -4.12
C GLY A 74 -9.12 -3.74 -3.81
N ASN A 75 -10.07 -3.43 -4.71
CA ASN A 75 -11.08 -2.40 -4.44
C ASN A 75 -11.98 -2.75 -3.25
N ARG A 76 -12.38 -4.03 -3.12
CA ARG A 76 -13.18 -4.50 -1.99
C ARG A 76 -12.44 -4.32 -0.66
N LEU A 77 -11.18 -4.77 -0.59
CA LEU A 77 -10.35 -4.62 0.60
C LEU A 77 -10.21 -3.16 1.02
N ALA A 78 -9.93 -2.27 0.06
CA ALA A 78 -9.83 -0.83 0.34
C ALA A 78 -11.14 -0.28 0.93
N ALA A 79 -12.29 -0.66 0.36
CA ALA A 79 -13.59 -0.22 0.86
C ALA A 79 -13.84 -0.72 2.30
N GLU A 80 -13.54 -1.98 2.60
CA GLU A 80 -13.71 -2.56 3.94
C GLU A 80 -12.82 -1.86 4.99
N VAL A 81 -11.57 -1.56 4.64
CA VAL A 81 -10.62 -0.88 5.55
C VAL A 81 -11.04 0.57 5.80
N ILE A 82 -11.46 1.28 4.74
CA ILE A 82 -11.94 2.66 4.84
C ILE A 82 -13.22 2.73 5.66
N ASP A 83 -14.19 1.85 5.39
CA ASP A 83 -15.47 1.81 6.12
C ASP A 83 -15.27 1.55 7.61
N LYS A 84 -14.41 0.58 7.95
CA LYS A 84 -14.05 0.28 9.33
C LYS A 84 -13.42 1.50 10.03
N TYR A 85 -12.50 2.18 9.37
CA TYR A 85 -11.84 3.37 9.92
C TYR A 85 -12.85 4.50 10.16
N LEU A 86 -13.66 4.83 9.16
CA LEU A 86 -14.64 5.92 9.27
C LEU A 86 -15.73 5.62 10.31
N SER A 87 -16.22 4.38 10.36
CA SER A 87 -17.21 3.94 11.35
C SER A 87 -16.68 4.04 12.78
N GLY A 88 -15.43 3.62 13.00
CA GLY A 88 -14.80 3.68 14.32
C GLY A 88 -14.47 5.09 14.79
N GLU A 89 -14.12 6.00 13.87
CA GLU A 89 -13.66 7.36 14.21
C GLU A 89 -14.79 8.40 14.27
N PHE A 90 -15.84 8.27 13.43
CA PHE A 90 -16.81 9.34 13.22
C PHE A 90 -18.27 8.99 13.51
N PHE A 91 -18.60 7.70 13.67
CA PHE A 91 -19.99 7.24 13.76
C PHE A 91 -20.27 6.36 14.99
N GLN A 92 -19.54 6.58 16.10
CA GLN A 92 -19.82 5.92 17.38
C GLN A 92 -21.14 6.40 18.01
#